data_AF-A0A090QJM8-F1
#
_entry.id   AF-A0A090QJM8-F1
#
_cell.length_a   1.000
_cell.length_b   1.000
_cell.length_c   1.000
_cell.angle_alpha   90.00
_cell.angle_beta   90.00
_cell.angle_gamma   90.00
#
_symmetry.space_group_name_H-M   'P 1'
#
loop_
_entity.id
_entity.type
_entity.pdbx_description
1 polymer ?
#
loop_
_entity_poly.entity_id
_entity_poly.type
_entity_poly.pdbx_seq_one_letter_code
_entity_poly.pdbx_strand_id
1 'polypeptide(L)'
;MSLFEGNTQQLTEQFTVSLTAPNAKDQADGARWVLTLTPTAAPLNAVFEHIRLSGDQFIDQLILTEKRGDVTEIAFSHQTTTPATLSKEEQRAFQL
;
A
#
# COMPACT_ATOMS: atom_id res chain seq x y z
N MET A 1 -2.40 6.91 -12.94
CA MET A 1 -2.68 7.08 -11.48
C MET A 1 -1.56 6.33 -10.78
N SER A 2 -0.44 7.00 -10.53
CA SER A 2 0.88 6.35 -10.41
C SER A 2 1.21 5.73 -9.04
N LEU A 3 0.30 5.81 -8.06
CA LEU A 3 0.55 5.30 -6.70
C LEU A 3 0.77 3.78 -6.65
N PHE A 4 0.09 3.03 -7.54
CA PHE A 4 0.10 1.57 -7.54
C PHE A 4 1.08 0.96 -8.56
N GLU A 5 1.79 1.80 -9.32
CA GLU A 5 2.77 1.35 -10.33
C GLU A 5 4.10 0.92 -9.67
N GLY A 6 4.22 1.00 -8.34
CA GLY A 6 5.39 0.56 -7.59
C GLY A 6 6.60 1.49 -7.72
N ASN A 7 6.41 2.71 -8.25
CA ASN A 7 7.46 3.71 -8.32
C ASN A 7 7.70 4.35 -6.94
N THR A 8 8.52 3.69 -6.13
CA THR A 8 8.86 4.11 -4.76
C THR A 8 9.54 5.48 -4.70
N GLN A 9 10.16 5.93 -5.78
CA GLN A 9 10.77 7.26 -5.86
C GLN A 9 9.70 8.35 -5.91
N GLN A 10 8.67 8.19 -6.74
CA GLN A 10 7.54 9.13 -6.81
C GLN A 10 6.67 9.11 -5.54
N LEU A 11 6.60 7.96 -4.85
CA LEU A 11 5.94 7.86 -3.54
C LEU A 11 6.52 8.85 -2.53
N THR A 12 7.84 9.03 -2.49
CA THR A 12 8.47 9.98 -1.55
C THR A 12 8.24 11.45 -1.89
N GLU A 13 7.88 11.76 -3.14
CA GLU A 13 7.53 13.14 -3.54
C GLU A 13 6.15 13.54 -3.04
N GLN A 14 5.23 12.59 -2.92
CA GLN A 14 3.83 12.84 -2.58
C GLN A 14 3.45 12.39 -1.16
N PHE A 15 4.30 11.63 -0.47
CA PHE A 15 4.04 11.09 0.85
C PHE A 15 5.23 11.21 1.79
N THR A 16 4.94 11.48 3.06
CA THR A 16 5.83 11.13 4.16
C THR A 16 5.68 9.65 4.44
N VAL A 17 6.80 8.93 4.52
CA VAL A 17 6.85 7.49 4.68
C VAL A 17 7.36 7.14 6.08
N SER A 18 6.62 6.32 6.83
CA SER A 18 7.01 5.87 8.17
C SER A 18 6.94 4.35 8.25
N LEU A 19 8.10 3.70 8.39
CA LEU A 19 8.20 2.26 8.64
C LEU A 19 8.35 2.03 10.15
N THR A 20 7.47 1.21 10.72
CA THR A 20 7.43 0.93 12.16
C THR A 20 7.33 -0.57 12.42
N ALA A 21 7.74 -0.96 13.63
CA ALA A 21 7.46 -2.30 14.13
C ALA A 21 5.94 -2.46 14.38
N PRO A 22 5.35 -3.61 14.06
CA PRO A 22 3.93 -3.84 14.27
C PRO A 22 3.58 -3.86 15.77
N ASN A 23 2.39 -3.34 16.11
CA ASN A 23 1.89 -3.41 17.48
C ASN A 23 1.39 -4.83 17.82
N ALA A 24 0.90 -5.05 19.04
CA ALA A 24 0.44 -6.38 19.47
C ALA A 24 -0.72 -6.94 18.62
N LYS A 25 -1.61 -6.08 18.12
CA LYS A 25 -2.71 -6.49 17.24
C LYS A 25 -2.18 -6.89 15.87
N ASP A 26 -1.33 -6.05 15.28
CA ASP A 26 -0.75 -6.32 13.97
C ASP A 26 0.07 -7.62 13.95
N GLN A 27 0.80 -7.89 15.04
CA GLN A 27 1.54 -9.15 15.20
C GLN A 27 0.62 -10.36 15.31
N ALA A 28 -0.53 -10.22 15.99
CA ALA A 28 -1.54 -11.28 16.05
C ALA A 28 -2.13 -11.56 14.65
N ASP A 29 -2.22 -10.54 13.80
CA ASP A 29 -2.62 -10.64 12.39
C ASP A 29 -1.46 -11.08 11.46
N GLY A 30 -0.30 -11.44 12.02
CA GLY A 30 0.84 -11.98 11.28
C GLY A 30 1.81 -10.94 10.70
N ALA A 31 1.52 -9.65 10.85
CA ALA A 31 2.39 -8.60 10.32
C ALA A 31 3.74 -8.58 11.03
N ARG A 32 4.80 -8.37 10.25
CA ARG A 32 6.20 -8.21 10.70
C ARG A 32 6.72 -6.80 10.47
N TRP A 33 6.05 -6.04 9.61
CA TRP A 33 6.28 -4.61 9.42
C TRP A 33 4.96 -3.86 9.20
N VAL A 34 5.00 -2.55 9.47
CA VAL A 34 3.90 -1.62 9.18
C VAL A 34 4.48 -0.38 8.50
N LEU A 35 3.93 -0.02 7.35
CA LEU A 35 4.29 1.17 6.58
C LEU A 35 3.10 2.13 6.55
N THR A 36 3.30 3.36 7.02
CA THR A 36 2.31 4.43 6.93
C THR A 36 2.77 5.48 5.93
N LEU A 37 1.91 5.79 4.97
CA LEU A 37 2.08 6.83 3.96
C LEU A 37 1.12 7.97 4.26
N THR A 38 1.66 9.15 4.54
CA THR A 38 0.87 10.35 4.81
C THR A 38 1.05 11.34 3.65
N PRO A 39 -0.01 11.65 2.88
CA PRO A 39 0.12 12.52 1.71
C PRO A 39 0.53 13.94 2.12
N THR A 40 1.49 14.51 1.40
CA THR A 40 2.05 15.85 1.70
C THR A 40 1.39 16.95 0.87
N ALA A 41 0.90 16.63 -0.32
CA ALA A 41 0.38 17.62 -1.29
C ALA A 41 -1.00 17.25 -1.85
N ALA A 42 -1.68 18.27 -2.38
CA ALA A 42 -2.96 18.10 -3.08
C ALA A 42 -2.75 17.36 -4.43
N PRO A 43 -3.73 16.59 -4.91
CA PRO A 43 -5.07 16.40 -4.32
C PRO A 43 -5.12 15.34 -3.22
N LEU A 44 -4.07 14.53 -3.05
CA LEU A 44 -4.09 13.38 -2.16
C LEU A 44 -4.28 13.77 -0.70
N ASN A 45 -3.61 14.82 -0.23
CA ASN A 45 -3.76 15.31 1.14
C ASN A 45 -5.14 15.93 1.43
N ALA A 46 -5.97 16.17 0.41
CA ALA A 46 -7.34 16.64 0.58
C ALA A 46 -8.33 15.47 0.77
N VAL A 47 -7.95 14.27 0.31
CA VAL A 47 -8.78 13.07 0.36
C VAL A 47 -8.35 12.16 1.50
N PHE A 48 -7.08 11.78 1.55
CA PHE A 48 -6.57 10.80 2.50
C PHE A 48 -5.96 11.48 3.73
N GLU A 49 -6.26 10.90 4.89
CA GLU A 49 -5.55 11.18 6.13
C GLU A 49 -4.23 10.40 6.15
N HIS A 50 -4.30 9.09 5.91
CA HIS A 50 -3.13 8.22 5.78
C HIS A 50 -3.52 6.93 5.04
N ILE A 51 -2.51 6.29 4.48
CA ILE A 51 -2.59 4.95 3.90
C ILE A 51 -1.66 4.05 4.70
N ARG A 52 -2.16 2.93 5.21
CA ARG A 52 -1.40 2.01 6.05
C ARG A 52 -1.30 0.64 5.38
N LEU A 53 -0.09 0.15 5.25
CA LEU A 53 0.22 -1.18 4.73
C LEU A 53 0.86 -2.01 5.83
N SER A 54 0.56 -3.31 5.86
CA SER A 54 1.21 -4.25 6.77
C SER A 54 1.35 -5.62 6.14
N GLY A 55 2.35 -6.36 6.58
CA GLY A 55 2.54 -7.75 6.20
C GLY A 55 3.89 -8.30 6.64
N ASP A 56 4.31 -9.38 6.00
CA ASP A 56 5.62 -10.02 6.21
C ASP A 56 6.45 -10.04 4.91
N GLN A 57 6.47 -11.17 4.19
CA GLN A 57 7.17 -11.24 2.91
C GLN A 57 6.46 -10.43 1.81
N PHE A 58 5.13 -10.33 1.91
CA PHE A 58 4.26 -9.60 1.00
C PHE A 58 3.38 -8.61 1.77
N ILE A 59 2.62 -7.79 1.05
CA ILE A 59 1.59 -6.92 1.64
C ILE A 59 0.37 -7.78 1.92
N ASP A 60 -0.01 -7.91 3.19
CA ASP A 60 -1.16 -8.70 3.62
C ASP A 60 -2.42 -7.83 3.81
N GLN A 61 -2.24 -6.57 4.21
CA GLN A 61 -3.33 -5.62 4.40
C GLN A 61 -2.95 -4.22 3.92
N LEU A 62 -3.94 -3.54 3.33
CA LEU A 62 -3.91 -2.13 2.95
C LEU A 62 -5.16 -1.44 3.49
N ILE A 63 -4.97 -0.40 4.30
CA ILE A 63 -6.06 0.41 4.87
C ILE A 63 -5.89 1.84 4.35
N LEU A 64 -6.92 2.38 3.72
CA LEU A 64 -6.98 3.77 3.27
C LEU A 64 -7.96 4.50 4.19
N THR A 65 -7.46 5.49 4.93
CA THR A 65 -8.28 6.32 5.80
C THR A 65 -8.48 7.67 5.12
N GLU A 66 -9.72 8.01 4.80
CA GLU A 66 -10.07 9.31 4.23
C GLU A 66 -10.38 10.33 5.32
N LYS A 67 -10.09 11.61 5.05
CA LYS A 67 -10.38 12.72 5.95
C LYS A 67 -11.87 12.89 6.26
N ARG A 68 -12.74 12.34 5.41
CA ARG A 68 -14.19 12.39 5.55
C ARG A 68 -14.75 11.28 6.44
N GLY A 69 -13.90 10.39 6.93
CA GLY A 69 -14.26 9.28 7.82
C GLY A 69 -14.48 7.95 7.11
N ASP A 70 -14.46 7.93 5.77
CA ASP A 70 -14.52 6.69 5.00
C ASP A 70 -13.23 5.90 5.18
N VAL A 71 -13.37 4.59 5.38
CA VAL A 71 -12.24 3.66 5.51
C VAL A 71 -12.43 2.55 4.51
N THR A 72 -11.42 2.35 3.66
CA THR A 72 -11.34 1.20 2.76
C THR A 72 -10.30 0.23 3.28
N GLU A 73 -10.69 -1.02 3.47
CA GLU A 73 -9.81 -2.10 3.87
C GLU A 73 -9.69 -3.13 2.74
N ILE A 74 -8.45 -3.47 2.39
CA ILE A 74 -8.12 -4.46 1.39
C ILE A 74 -7.23 -5.51 2.05
N ALA A 75 -7.72 -6.74 2.12
CA ALA A 75 -6.96 -7.89 2.58
C ALA A 75 -6.49 -8.71 1.39
N PHE A 76 -5.19 -8.98 1.32
CA PHE A 76 -4.59 -9.81 0.28
C PHE A 76 -4.55 -11.27 0.76
N SER A 77 -4.84 -12.18 -0.15
CA SER A 77 -4.74 -13.62 0.11
C SER A 77 -4.28 -14.33 -1.15
N HIS A 78 -3.71 -15.53 -0.99
CA HIS A 78 -3.22 -16.35 -2.11
C HIS A 78 -2.20 -15.61 -2.99
N GLN A 79 -1.33 -14.78 -2.39
CA GLN A 79 -0.29 -14.09 -3.14
C GLN A 79 0.69 -15.13 -3.70
N THR A 80 1.08 -14.95 -4.95
CA THR A 80 2.07 -15.80 -5.62
C THR A 80 3.00 -14.93 -6.44
N THR A 81 4.31 -15.22 -6.37
CA THR A 81 5.32 -14.66 -7.28
C THR A 81 5.61 -15.59 -8.45
N THR A 82 4.81 -16.65 -8.59
CA THR A 82 4.91 -17.62 -9.68
C THR A 82 3.68 -17.53 -10.58
N PRO A 83 3.88 -17.54 -11.91
CA PRO A 83 5.17 -17.55 -12.61
C PRO A 83 5.92 -16.22 -12.48
N ALA A 84 7.25 -16.25 -12.57
CA ALA A 84 8.09 -15.05 -12.47
C ALA A 84 7.93 -14.06 -13.65
N THR A 85 7.18 -14.44 -14.69
CA THR A 85 6.89 -13.60 -15.84
C THR A 85 5.41 -13.27 -15.88
N LEU A 86 5.11 -11.98 -16.04
CA LEU A 86 3.76 -11.51 -16.30
C LEU A 86 3.17 -12.22 -17.53
N SER A 87 1.93 -12.65 -17.43
CA SER A 87 1.12 -13.06 -18.56
C SER A 87 0.98 -11.92 -19.59
N LYS A 88 0.60 -12.24 -20.82
CA LYS A 88 0.37 -11.22 -21.86
C LYS A 88 -0.67 -10.18 -21.46
N GLU A 89 -1.66 -10.58 -20.66
CA GLU A 89 -2.72 -9.68 -20.20
C GLU A 89 -2.20 -8.73 -19.13
N GLU A 90 -1.44 -9.25 -18.15
CA GLU A 90 -0.82 -8.43 -17.11
C GLU A 90 0.19 -7.44 -17.72
N GLN A 91 0.98 -7.86 -18.71
CA GLN A 91 1.93 -6.95 -19.40
C GLN A 91 1.24 -5.72 -20.01
N ARG A 92 0.00 -5.86 -20.51
CA ARG A 92 -0.74 -4.72 -21.07
C ARG A 92 -1.09 -3.68 -19.99
N ALA A 93 -1.39 -4.12 -18.77
CA ALA A 93 -1.75 -3.23 -17.67
C ALA A 93 -0.59 -2.31 -17.24
N PHE A 94 0.65 -2.66 -17.56
CA PHE A 94 1.85 -1.86 -17.27
C PHE A 94 2.39 -1.08 -18.48
N GLN A 95 1.72 -1.11 -19.64
CA GLN A 95 2.11 -0.39 -20.87
C GLN A 95 1.27 0.87 -21.15
N LEU A 96 0.29 1.16 -20.31
CA LEU A 96 -0.61 2.32 -20.38
C LEU A 96 -0.07 3.49 -19.54
#